data_AF-A0AAW2YLM5-F1
#
_entry.id   AF-A0AAW2YLM5-F1
#
_cell.length_a   1.000
_cell.length_b   1.000
_cell.length_c   1.000
_cell.angle_alpha   90.00
_cell.angle_beta   90.00
_cell.angle_gamma   90.00
#
_symmetry.space_group_name_H-M   'P 1'
#
loop_
_entity.id
_entity.type
_entity.pdbx_description
1 polymer ?
#
loop_
_entity_poly.entity_id
_entity_poly.type
_entity_poly.pdbx_seq_one_letter_code
_entity_poly.pdbx_strand_id
1 'polypeptide(L)'
;MKNQSDGNGQPSVDWPALETKFKELLVLLNTPFGSLSGMNSSLRVAGPGVQEERQKHLESLELGLVAIIDVALSESTMLLHEGDNKGAISGGLKTLQFVQELYGPNSIQQVEPYFLLSKAHQALRHYQQAEEFLGIANWTIMKNSECPNTVKAELHQNLGLLYVNKQEIEKAIEHLATSSYYLALIHGTDHLITTYGYFNLGNVFASQGKMDKAIDFLRKVVDIWSKQLLLAVNRETDYKEEDESKNEAPVGHPKRLDLEDLDEEKIF
;
A
#
# COMPACT_ATOMS: atom_id res chain seq x y z
N MET A 1 4.08 -6.35 38.01
CA MET A 1 5.35 -6.30 37.28
C MET A 1 5.09 -5.57 35.97
N LYS A 2 5.58 -4.33 35.86
CA LYS A 2 5.49 -3.52 34.64
C LYS A 2 6.57 -4.02 33.68
N ASN A 3 6.20 -4.57 32.53
CA ASN A 3 7.11 -4.64 31.39
C ASN A 3 7.02 -3.29 30.67
N GLN A 4 7.88 -2.36 31.08
CA GLN A 4 8.37 -1.34 30.18
C GLN A 4 9.28 -2.06 29.19
N SER A 5 8.74 -2.40 28.02
CA SER A 5 9.57 -2.58 26.84
C SER A 5 9.99 -1.18 26.42
N ASP A 6 11.23 -0.83 26.73
CA ASP A 6 11.94 0.28 26.11
C ASP A 6 12.01 0.01 24.60
N GLY A 7 10.96 0.39 23.90
CA GLY A 7 10.92 0.49 22.44
C GLY A 7 11.80 1.66 22.06
N ASN A 8 13.08 1.38 21.84
CA ASN A 8 14.04 2.30 21.27
C ASN A 8 13.68 2.51 19.78
N GLY A 9 12.55 3.20 19.53
CA GLY A 9 12.08 3.60 18.22
C GLY A 9 12.85 4.83 17.77
N GLN A 10 14.05 4.64 17.24
CA GLN A 10 14.58 5.62 16.31
C GLN A 10 13.70 5.58 15.06
N PRO A 11 13.31 6.72 14.46
CA PRO A 11 12.71 6.70 13.14
C PRO A 11 13.68 5.96 12.20
N SER A 12 13.20 4.95 11.49
CA SER A 12 14.04 4.15 10.59
C SER A 12 14.57 5.01 9.44
N VAL A 13 13.85 6.11 9.15
CA VAL A 13 14.18 7.10 8.12
C VAL A 13 14.74 8.39 8.73
N ASP A 14 15.92 8.78 8.25
CA ASP A 14 16.49 10.11 8.46
C ASP A 14 15.76 11.14 7.57
N TRP A 15 14.71 11.75 8.12
CA TRP A 15 13.87 12.73 7.42
C TRP A 15 14.66 13.92 6.85
N PRO A 16 15.60 14.56 7.59
CA PRO A 16 16.48 15.58 7.02
C PRO A 16 17.30 15.10 5.81
N ALA A 17 17.90 13.91 5.88
CA ALA A 17 18.67 13.37 4.77
C ALA A 17 17.78 13.06 3.56
N LEU A 18 16.59 12.49 3.80
CA LEU A 18 15.61 12.19 2.76
C LEU A 18 15.14 13.47 2.06
N GLU A 19 14.83 14.53 2.83
CA GLU A 19 14.46 15.84 2.30
C GLU A 19 15.59 16.48 1.50
N THR A 20 16.83 16.38 1.97
CA THR A 20 18.00 16.91 1.27
C THR A 20 18.14 16.25 -0.10
N LYS A 21 18.08 14.92 -0.13
CA LYS A 21 18.15 14.14 -1.37
C LYS A 21 16.99 14.45 -2.32
N PHE A 22 15.77 14.61 -1.78
CA PHE A 22 14.61 15.00 -2.57
C PHE A 22 14.83 16.35 -3.27
N LYS A 23 15.28 17.36 -2.54
CA LYS A 23 15.54 18.71 -3.09
C LYS A 23 16.65 18.69 -4.13
N GLU A 24 17.73 17.95 -3.90
CA GLU A 24 18.83 17.80 -4.86
C GLU A 24 18.32 17.23 -6.19
N LEU A 25 17.57 16.12 -6.14
CA LEU A 25 16.99 15.51 -7.34
C LEU A 25 15.97 16.42 -8.01
N LEU A 26 15.14 17.13 -7.24
CA LEU A 26 14.14 18.05 -7.78
C LEU A 26 14.79 19.26 -8.48
N VAL A 27 15.92 19.77 -7.94
CA VAL A 27 16.72 20.82 -8.61
C VAL A 27 17.27 20.29 -9.92
N LEU A 28 17.88 19.09 -9.91
CA LEU A 28 18.42 18.47 -11.13
C LEU A 28 17.33 18.29 -12.20
N LEU A 29 16.15 17.83 -11.81
CA LEU A 29 15.00 17.66 -12.71
C LEU A 29 14.57 19.00 -13.35
N ASN A 30 14.55 20.08 -12.56
CA ASN A 30 14.10 21.40 -13.01
C ASN A 30 15.19 22.22 -13.73
N THR A 31 16.47 21.83 -13.67
CA THR A 31 17.55 22.57 -14.33
C THR A 31 17.55 22.37 -15.86
N PRO A 32 17.59 23.44 -16.67
CA PRO A 32 17.70 23.33 -18.12
C PRO A 32 18.98 22.60 -18.56
N PHE A 33 18.85 21.66 -19.49
CA PHE A 33 19.97 20.89 -20.03
C PHE A 33 21.06 21.80 -20.60
N GLY A 34 22.26 21.80 -19.99
CA GLY A 34 23.42 22.62 -20.38
C GLY A 34 23.80 23.75 -19.41
N SER A 35 23.02 24.00 -18.35
CA SER A 35 23.40 24.97 -17.29
C SER A 35 24.25 24.36 -16.18
N LEU A 36 24.36 23.02 -16.14
CA LEU A 36 25.17 22.29 -15.16
C LEU A 36 26.66 22.36 -15.52
N SER A 37 27.46 22.86 -14.58
CA SER A 37 28.92 22.94 -14.70
C SER A 37 29.52 21.55 -14.96
N GLY A 38 30.09 21.33 -16.15
CA GLY A 38 30.78 20.09 -16.52
C GLY A 38 30.26 19.37 -17.77
N MET A 39 29.12 19.77 -18.35
CA MET A 39 28.65 19.18 -19.60
C MET A 39 29.28 19.89 -20.82
N ASN A 40 30.04 19.13 -21.61
CA ASN A 40 30.79 19.64 -22.78
C ASN A 40 29.89 20.43 -23.75
N SER A 41 30.38 21.59 -24.20
CA SER A 41 29.75 22.49 -25.18
C SER A 41 29.48 21.86 -26.56
N SER A 42 29.90 20.61 -26.77
CA SER A 42 29.75 19.81 -27.99
C SER A 42 28.33 19.26 -28.21
N LEU A 43 27.47 19.27 -27.19
CA LEU A 43 26.09 18.77 -27.24
C LEU A 43 25.09 19.74 -27.91
N ARG A 44 25.55 20.88 -28.45
CA ARG A 44 24.71 21.89 -29.12
C ARG A 44 24.10 21.44 -30.46
N VAL A 45 24.46 20.27 -30.99
CA VAL A 45 23.85 19.67 -32.19
C VAL A 45 23.14 18.39 -31.76
N ALA A 46 21.91 18.52 -31.27
CA ALA A 46 21.11 17.41 -30.77
C ALA A 46 20.73 16.46 -31.91
N GLY A 47 21.48 15.37 -32.07
CA GLY A 47 21.03 14.20 -32.83
C GLY A 47 20.00 13.38 -32.02
N PRO A 48 19.26 12.45 -32.66
CA PRO A 48 18.23 11.64 -32.01
C PRO A 48 18.73 10.91 -30.74
N GLY A 49 19.97 10.39 -30.75
CA GLY A 49 20.55 9.67 -29.62
C GLY A 49 20.78 10.52 -28.36
N VAL A 50 21.13 11.81 -28.52
CA VAL A 50 21.32 12.74 -27.39
C VAL A 50 19.98 13.11 -26.73
N GLN A 51 18.92 13.21 -27.53
CA GLN A 51 17.58 13.47 -27.01
C GLN A 51 17.05 12.26 -26.23
N GLU A 52 17.34 11.05 -26.71
CA GLU A 52 16.96 9.81 -26.03
C GLU A 52 17.73 9.62 -24.71
N GLU A 53 19.02 9.89 -24.68
CA GLU A 53 19.82 9.86 -23.44
C GLU A 53 19.34 10.90 -22.42
N ARG A 54 18.98 12.10 -22.88
CA ARG A 54 18.38 13.13 -22.02
C ARG A 54 17.06 12.68 -21.43
N GLN A 55 16.18 12.10 -22.24
CA GLN A 55 14.88 11.62 -21.80
C GLN A 55 15.04 10.53 -20.72
N LYS A 56 15.91 9.55 -20.98
CA LYS A 56 16.23 8.49 -20.00
C LYS A 56 16.79 9.05 -18.69
N HIS A 57 17.62 10.09 -18.76
CA HIS A 57 18.15 10.73 -17.56
C HIS A 57 17.05 11.42 -16.74
N LEU A 58 16.15 12.17 -17.39
CA LEU A 58 15.03 12.82 -16.71
C LEU A 58 14.07 11.80 -16.08
N GLU A 59 13.74 10.72 -16.81
CA GLU A 59 12.94 9.61 -16.28
C GLU A 59 13.60 8.95 -15.06
N SER A 60 14.93 8.77 -15.09
CA SER A 60 15.66 8.24 -13.94
C SER A 60 15.61 9.16 -12.72
N LEU A 61 15.61 10.48 -12.91
CA LEU A 61 15.47 11.45 -11.82
C LEU A 61 14.05 11.42 -11.24
N GLU A 62 13.03 11.38 -12.10
CA GLU A 62 11.63 11.24 -11.69
C GLU A 62 11.42 9.95 -10.88
N LEU A 63 11.90 8.80 -11.37
CA LEU A 63 11.85 7.53 -10.62
C LEU A 63 12.52 7.62 -9.25
N GLY A 64 13.65 8.35 -9.15
CA GLY A 64 14.32 8.59 -7.88
C GLY A 64 13.48 9.42 -6.91
N LEU A 65 12.76 10.44 -7.40
CA LEU A 65 11.86 11.27 -6.59
C LEU A 65 10.62 10.48 -6.15
N VAL A 66 10.04 9.66 -7.03
CA VAL A 66 8.93 8.76 -6.68
C VAL A 66 9.35 7.77 -5.60
N ALA A 67 10.52 7.14 -5.73
CA ALA A 67 11.02 6.21 -4.73
C ALA A 67 11.21 6.88 -3.35
N ILE A 68 11.59 8.16 -3.31
CA ILE A 68 11.69 8.92 -2.04
C ILE A 68 10.29 9.12 -1.42
N ILE A 69 9.29 9.47 -2.23
CA ILE A 69 7.91 9.62 -1.76
C ILE A 69 7.38 8.29 -1.23
N ASP A 70 7.64 7.19 -1.93
CA ASP A 70 7.20 5.84 -1.52
C ASP A 70 7.83 5.42 -0.19
N VAL A 71 9.13 5.69 -0.01
CA VAL A 71 9.82 5.44 1.27
C VAL A 71 9.21 6.29 2.39
N ALA A 72 8.96 7.57 2.14
CA ALA A 72 8.33 8.46 3.11
C ALA A 72 6.93 7.99 3.51
N LEU A 73 6.12 7.57 2.54
CA LEU A 73 4.77 7.05 2.75
C LEU A 73 4.80 5.73 3.54
N SER A 74 5.72 4.83 3.17
CA SER A 74 5.89 3.53 3.82
C SER A 74 6.28 3.68 5.28
N GLU A 75 7.30 4.49 5.58
CA GLU A 75 7.72 4.77 6.96
C GLU A 75 6.59 5.39 7.78
N SER A 76 5.89 6.38 7.23
CA SER A 76 4.81 7.03 7.95
C SER A 76 3.64 6.08 8.25
N THR A 77 3.41 5.12 7.36
CA THR A 77 2.44 4.02 7.57
C THR A 77 2.93 3.04 8.63
N MET A 78 4.23 2.72 8.65
CA MET A 78 4.83 1.89 9.70
C MET A 78 4.68 2.52 11.09
N LEU A 79 4.96 3.82 11.22
CA LEU A 79 4.76 4.57 12.47
C LEU A 79 3.31 4.48 12.96
N LEU A 80 2.34 4.54 12.05
CA LEU A 80 0.93 4.36 12.39
C LEU A 80 0.64 2.96 12.96
N HIS A 81 1.23 1.92 12.38
CA HIS A 81 1.09 0.53 12.86
C HIS A 81 1.76 0.30 14.21
N GLU A 82 2.88 0.97 14.48
CA GLU A 82 3.58 0.96 15.77
C GLU A 82 2.82 1.77 16.84
N GLY A 83 1.83 2.56 16.43
CA GLY A 83 1.02 3.41 17.30
C GLY A 83 1.64 4.78 17.56
N ASP A 84 2.77 5.11 16.95
CA ASP A 84 3.30 6.48 16.92
C ASP A 84 2.52 7.35 15.92
N ASN A 85 1.29 7.68 16.31
CA ASN A 85 0.39 8.50 15.52
C ASN A 85 0.94 9.91 15.28
N LYS A 86 1.80 10.44 16.18
CA LYS A 86 2.37 11.79 16.04
C LYS A 86 3.52 11.79 15.01
N GLY A 87 4.36 10.75 15.05
CA GLY A 87 5.36 10.49 14.02
C GLY A 87 4.69 10.29 12.65
N ALA A 88 3.63 9.48 12.58
CA ALA A 88 2.87 9.25 11.36
C ALA A 88 2.27 10.55 10.77
N ILE A 89 1.76 11.47 11.61
CA ILE A 89 1.29 12.78 11.16
C ILE A 89 2.45 13.61 10.59
N SER A 90 3.57 13.64 11.28
CA SER A 90 4.73 14.43 10.86
C SER A 90 5.30 13.93 9.53
N GLY A 91 5.48 12.61 9.39
CA GLY A 91 5.91 11.97 8.15
C GLY A 91 4.88 12.08 7.03
N GLY A 92 3.58 11.95 7.34
CA GLY A 92 2.49 12.12 6.37
C GLY A 92 2.42 13.54 5.81
N LEU A 93 2.61 14.57 6.65
CA LEU A 93 2.69 15.97 6.19
C LEU A 93 3.92 16.21 5.33
N LYS A 94 5.06 15.58 5.65
CA LYS A 94 6.27 15.67 4.84
C LYS A 94 6.10 14.99 3.48
N THR A 95 5.49 13.81 3.46
CA THR A 95 5.16 13.06 2.24
C THR A 95 4.23 13.89 1.35
N LEU A 96 3.19 14.51 1.93
CA LEU A 96 2.30 15.41 1.21
C LEU A 96 3.05 16.61 0.59
N GLN A 97 4.01 17.18 1.32
CA GLN A 97 4.86 18.26 0.81
C GLN A 97 5.65 17.79 -0.42
N PHE A 98 6.31 16.64 -0.36
CA PHE A 98 7.05 16.09 -1.50
C PHE A 98 6.15 15.85 -2.72
N VAL A 99 4.97 15.28 -2.50
CA VAL A 99 3.98 15.06 -3.56
C VAL A 99 3.55 16.39 -4.19
N GLN A 100 3.30 17.43 -3.39
CA GLN A 100 2.95 18.76 -3.87
C GLN A 100 4.06 19.41 -4.68
N GLU A 101 5.32 19.26 -4.26
CA GLU A 101 6.48 19.82 -4.95
C GLU A 101 6.75 19.12 -6.29
N LEU A 102 6.50 17.81 -6.38
CA LEU A 102 6.74 17.03 -7.60
C LEU A 102 5.58 17.14 -8.61
N TYR A 103 4.34 16.90 -8.16
CA TYR A 103 3.18 16.77 -9.05
C TYR A 103 2.28 18.01 -9.09
N GLY A 104 2.55 19.01 -8.23
CA GLY A 104 1.72 20.19 -8.09
C GLY A 104 0.46 19.97 -7.22
N PRO A 105 -0.33 21.05 -6.99
CA PRO A 105 -1.55 20.99 -6.20
C PRO A 105 -2.66 20.18 -6.90
N ASN A 106 -3.50 19.49 -6.12
CA ASN A 106 -4.68 18.74 -6.59
C ASN A 106 -4.37 17.51 -7.46
N SER A 107 -3.11 17.05 -7.46
CA SER A 107 -2.72 15.80 -8.09
C SER A 107 -3.32 14.61 -7.34
N ILE A 108 -3.66 13.54 -8.07
CA ILE A 108 -4.27 12.34 -7.48
C ILE A 108 -3.34 11.67 -6.46
N GLN A 109 -2.03 11.83 -6.61
CA GLN A 109 -0.99 11.34 -5.71
C GLN A 109 -1.10 11.92 -4.29
N GLN A 110 -1.84 13.02 -4.08
CA GLN A 110 -2.06 13.59 -2.75
C GLN A 110 -3.05 12.78 -1.90
N VAL A 111 -3.87 11.95 -2.54
CA VAL A 111 -4.94 11.20 -1.88
C VAL A 111 -4.39 10.22 -0.84
N GLU A 112 -3.31 9.50 -1.16
CA GLU A 112 -2.71 8.53 -0.24
C GLU A 112 -2.16 9.19 1.04
N PRO A 113 -1.36 10.29 0.97
CA PRO A 113 -1.00 11.07 2.15
C PRO A 113 -2.21 11.56 2.96
N TYR A 114 -3.31 11.99 2.31
CA TYR A 114 -4.52 12.41 3.03
C TYR A 114 -5.18 11.25 3.78
N PHE A 115 -5.21 10.04 3.20
CA PHE A 115 -5.71 8.85 3.90
C PHE A 115 -4.87 8.50 5.12
N LEU A 116 -3.55 8.52 4.97
CA LEU A 116 -2.62 8.29 6.08
C LEU A 116 -2.84 9.31 7.21
N LEU A 117 -2.88 10.61 6.88
CA LEU A 117 -3.11 11.68 7.85
C LEU A 117 -4.46 11.51 8.55
N SER A 118 -5.51 11.18 7.80
CA SER A 118 -6.83 10.90 8.38
C SER A 118 -6.79 9.74 9.37
N LYS A 119 -6.20 8.60 9.01
CA LYS A 119 -6.06 7.43 9.89
C LYS A 119 -5.30 7.77 11.17
N ALA A 120 -4.21 8.54 11.08
CA ALA A 120 -3.43 8.97 12.25
C ALA A 120 -4.22 9.93 13.16
N HIS A 121 -4.99 10.87 12.58
CA HIS A 121 -5.88 11.73 13.34
C HIS A 121 -7.03 10.96 14.00
N GLN A 122 -7.61 9.95 13.33
CA GLN A 122 -8.62 9.06 13.92
C GLN A 122 -8.06 8.31 15.14
N ALA A 123 -6.84 7.80 15.05
CA ALA A 123 -6.18 7.09 16.15
C ALA A 123 -5.98 7.99 17.39
N LEU A 124 -5.76 9.30 17.17
CA LEU A 124 -5.71 10.31 18.23
C LEU A 124 -7.09 10.87 18.65
N ARG A 125 -8.19 10.37 18.07
CA ARG A 125 -9.56 10.88 18.25
C ARG A 125 -9.76 12.34 17.79
N HIS A 126 -8.88 12.82 16.92
CA HIS A 126 -8.96 14.11 16.24
C HIS A 126 -9.91 14.02 15.03
N TYR A 127 -11.18 13.70 15.27
CA TYR A 127 -12.12 13.35 14.20
C TYR A 127 -12.42 14.50 13.23
N GLN A 128 -12.39 15.74 13.71
CA GLN A 128 -12.61 16.92 12.86
C GLN A 128 -11.50 17.04 11.80
N GLN A 129 -10.24 16.93 12.23
CA GLN A 129 -9.09 16.96 11.33
C GLN A 129 -9.09 15.77 10.36
N ALA A 130 -9.46 14.58 10.84
CA ALA A 130 -9.60 13.41 9.99
C ALA A 130 -10.66 13.59 8.89
N GLU A 131 -11.78 14.23 9.23
CA GLU A 131 -12.85 14.57 8.28
C GLU A 131 -12.39 15.61 7.25
N GLU A 132 -11.62 16.62 7.68
CA GLU A 132 -11.04 17.63 6.80
C GLU A 132 -10.12 17.00 5.74
N PHE A 133 -9.20 16.13 6.15
CA PHE A 133 -8.31 15.44 5.20
C PHE A 133 -9.09 14.55 4.22
N LEU A 134 -10.11 13.81 4.68
CA LEU A 134 -10.94 13.00 3.78
C LEU A 134 -11.83 13.86 2.87
N GLY A 135 -12.27 15.03 3.33
CA GLY A 135 -12.98 16.01 2.51
C GLY A 135 -12.11 16.53 1.36
N ILE A 136 -10.85 16.86 1.64
CA ILE A 136 -9.89 17.27 0.62
C ILE A 136 -9.60 16.11 -0.33
N ALA A 137 -9.37 14.90 0.18
CA ALA A 137 -9.16 13.71 -0.64
C ALA A 137 -10.35 13.45 -1.59
N ASN A 138 -11.57 13.54 -1.08
CA ASN A 138 -12.78 13.40 -1.88
C ASN A 138 -12.86 14.46 -2.98
N TRP A 139 -12.58 15.72 -2.65
CA TRP A 139 -12.56 16.81 -3.63
C TRP A 139 -11.50 16.58 -4.72
N THR A 140 -10.29 16.12 -4.36
CA THR A 140 -9.23 15.75 -5.31
C THR A 140 -9.69 14.62 -6.23
N ILE A 141 -10.32 13.58 -5.69
CA ILE A 141 -10.89 12.47 -6.48
C ILE A 141 -11.96 12.97 -7.44
N MET A 142 -12.85 13.87 -7.02
CA MET A 142 -13.89 14.45 -7.88
C MET A 142 -13.33 15.31 -9.02
N LYS A 143 -12.17 15.95 -8.80
CA LYS A 143 -11.49 16.74 -9.84
C LYS A 143 -10.77 15.87 -10.88
N ASN A 144 -10.43 14.64 -10.52
CA ASN A 144 -9.72 13.70 -11.39
C ASN A 144 -10.72 12.66 -11.94
N SER A 145 -11.26 12.91 -13.14
CA SER A 145 -12.33 12.08 -13.75
C SER A 145 -11.96 10.61 -13.94
N GLU A 146 -10.67 10.31 -14.10
CA GLU A 146 -10.13 8.96 -14.29
C GLU A 146 -9.59 8.33 -13.00
N CYS A 147 -10.14 8.72 -11.84
CA CYS A 147 -9.73 8.13 -10.57
C CYS A 147 -10.10 6.62 -10.50
N PRO A 148 -9.14 5.72 -10.22
CA PRO A 148 -9.37 4.29 -10.11
C PRO A 148 -10.43 3.95 -9.06
N ASN A 149 -11.21 2.89 -9.33
CA ASN A 149 -12.19 2.40 -8.36
C ASN A 149 -11.53 1.96 -7.04
N THR A 150 -10.26 1.55 -7.06
CA THR A 150 -9.48 1.19 -5.86
C THR A 150 -9.37 2.38 -4.90
N VAL A 151 -9.02 3.55 -5.41
CA VAL A 151 -8.90 4.79 -4.63
C VAL A 151 -10.26 5.25 -4.10
N LYS A 152 -11.33 5.12 -4.92
CA LYS A 152 -12.70 5.42 -4.47
C LYS A 152 -13.15 4.46 -3.36
N ALA A 153 -12.84 3.17 -3.48
CA ALA A 153 -13.14 2.18 -2.45
C ALA A 153 -12.48 2.54 -1.11
N GLU A 154 -11.20 2.91 -1.14
CA GLU A 154 -10.45 3.28 0.07
C GLU A 154 -10.95 4.59 0.69
N LEU A 155 -11.28 5.61 -0.11
CA LEU A 155 -11.90 6.84 0.40
C LEU A 155 -13.15 6.52 1.24
N HIS A 156 -14.07 5.75 0.66
CA HIS A 156 -15.31 5.38 1.30
C HIS A 156 -15.09 4.46 2.50
N GLN A 157 -14.05 3.63 2.49
CA GLN A 157 -13.68 2.83 3.65
C GLN A 157 -13.24 3.73 4.82
N ASN A 158 -12.35 4.69 4.56
CA ASN A 158 -11.87 5.61 5.59
C ASN A 158 -12.98 6.51 6.15
N LEU A 159 -13.85 7.05 5.28
CA LEU A 159 -15.03 7.81 5.71
C LEU A 159 -15.99 6.95 6.54
N GLY A 160 -16.22 5.71 6.13
CA GLY A 160 -17.04 4.76 6.87
C GLY A 160 -16.51 4.54 8.29
N LEU A 161 -15.23 4.22 8.42
CA LEU A 161 -14.58 4.02 9.72
C LEU A 161 -14.54 5.30 10.57
N LEU A 162 -14.38 6.47 9.96
CA LEU A 162 -14.47 7.76 10.65
C LEU A 162 -15.85 7.95 11.27
N TYR A 163 -16.92 7.72 10.51
CA TYR A 163 -18.26 7.88 11.03
C TYR A 163 -18.65 6.82 12.07
N VAL A 164 -18.09 5.60 11.99
CA VAL A 164 -18.17 4.64 13.11
C VAL A 164 -17.57 5.24 14.38
N ASN A 165 -16.36 5.81 14.29
CA ASN A 165 -15.68 6.41 15.44
C ASN A 165 -16.40 7.66 15.99
N LYS A 166 -17.11 8.40 15.13
CA LYS A 166 -17.98 9.54 15.50
C LYS A 166 -19.37 9.12 15.99
N GLN A 167 -19.71 7.83 15.95
CA GLN A 167 -21.04 7.29 16.25
C GLN A 167 -22.16 7.80 15.32
N GLU A 168 -21.80 8.28 14.12
CA GLU A 168 -22.74 8.69 13.07
C GLU A 168 -23.07 7.49 12.17
N ILE A 169 -23.85 6.56 12.71
CA ILE A 169 -23.94 5.20 12.16
C ILE A 169 -24.56 5.15 10.76
N GLU A 170 -25.55 5.97 10.46
CA GLU A 170 -26.20 5.98 9.15
C GLU A 170 -25.21 6.36 8.04
N LYS A 171 -24.36 7.37 8.27
CA LYS A 171 -23.28 7.75 7.35
C LYS A 171 -22.23 6.67 7.24
N ALA A 172 -21.88 6.02 8.36
CA ALA A 172 -20.95 4.90 8.35
C ALA A 172 -21.44 3.77 7.44
N ILE A 173 -22.72 3.40 7.54
CA ILE A 173 -23.33 2.36 6.69
C ILE A 173 -23.27 2.76 5.21
N GLU A 174 -23.64 4.00 4.88
CA GLU A 174 -23.58 4.50 3.50
C GLU A 174 -22.18 4.37 2.92
N HIS A 175 -21.18 4.91 3.60
CA HIS A 175 -19.81 4.88 3.10
C HIS A 175 -19.22 3.46 3.05
N LEU A 176 -19.46 2.61 4.05
CA LEU A 176 -18.99 1.22 4.02
C LEU A 176 -19.68 0.39 2.91
N ALA A 177 -20.96 0.64 2.63
CA ALA A 177 -21.66 0.02 1.53
C ALA A 177 -21.10 0.47 0.17
N THR A 178 -20.82 1.77 -0.01
CA THR A 178 -20.20 2.29 -1.23
C THR A 178 -18.79 1.74 -1.44
N SER A 179 -18.00 1.61 -0.37
CA SER A 179 -16.69 0.96 -0.43
C SER A 179 -16.82 -0.50 -0.90
N SER A 180 -17.75 -1.25 -0.32
CA SER A 180 -18.05 -2.64 -0.71
C SER A 180 -18.47 -2.75 -2.18
N TYR A 181 -19.25 -1.79 -2.67
CA TYR A 181 -19.66 -1.71 -4.07
C TYR A 181 -18.46 -1.56 -5.02
N TYR A 182 -17.54 -0.62 -4.73
CA TYR A 182 -16.35 -0.45 -5.56
C TYR A 182 -15.42 -1.67 -5.51
N LEU A 183 -15.22 -2.29 -4.35
CA LEU A 183 -14.45 -3.54 -4.24
C LEU A 183 -15.08 -4.67 -5.05
N ALA A 184 -16.41 -4.78 -5.03
CA ALA A 184 -17.13 -5.76 -5.84
C ALA A 184 -17.00 -5.50 -7.35
N LEU A 185 -16.91 -4.24 -7.80
CA LEU A 185 -16.63 -3.91 -9.20
C LEU A 185 -15.22 -4.34 -9.64
N ILE A 186 -14.24 -4.29 -8.74
CA ILE A 186 -12.83 -4.58 -9.05
C ILE A 186 -12.57 -6.09 -9.00
N HIS A 187 -13.08 -6.78 -7.97
CA HIS A 187 -12.70 -8.16 -7.67
C HIS A 187 -13.86 -9.16 -7.75
N GLY A 188 -15.10 -8.69 -7.85
CA GLY A 188 -16.31 -9.51 -7.70
C GLY A 188 -16.83 -9.57 -6.27
N THR A 189 -18.10 -9.98 -6.12
CA THR A 189 -18.81 -10.01 -4.83
C THR A 189 -18.29 -11.06 -3.86
N ASP A 190 -17.66 -12.12 -4.39
CA ASP A 190 -17.24 -13.30 -3.63
C ASP A 190 -15.71 -13.35 -3.43
N HIS A 191 -15.03 -12.23 -3.66
CA HIS A 191 -13.60 -12.10 -3.45
C HIS A 191 -13.28 -11.77 -1.98
N LEU A 192 -12.15 -12.27 -1.47
CA LEU A 192 -11.70 -12.06 -0.09
C LEU A 192 -11.64 -10.57 0.27
N ILE A 193 -11.09 -9.73 -0.60
CA ILE A 193 -10.98 -8.28 -0.35
C ILE A 193 -12.37 -7.63 -0.19
N THR A 194 -13.37 -8.04 -0.98
CA THR A 194 -14.74 -7.50 -0.88
C THR A 194 -15.38 -7.80 0.48
N THR A 195 -14.96 -8.88 1.15
CA THR A 195 -15.50 -9.27 2.46
C THR A 195 -15.17 -8.30 3.59
N TYR A 196 -14.11 -7.48 3.47
CA TYR A 196 -13.80 -6.46 4.48
C TYR A 196 -14.96 -5.48 4.69
N GLY A 197 -15.61 -5.08 3.59
CA GLY A 197 -16.79 -4.21 3.64
C GLY A 197 -17.98 -4.89 4.32
N TYR A 198 -18.24 -6.16 4.00
CA TYR A 198 -19.30 -6.95 4.65
C TYR A 198 -19.05 -7.14 6.14
N PHE A 199 -17.81 -7.41 6.53
CA PHE A 199 -17.41 -7.53 7.93
C PHE A 199 -17.64 -6.23 8.70
N ASN A 200 -17.22 -5.09 8.14
CA ASN A 200 -17.44 -3.78 8.74
C ASN A 200 -18.93 -3.46 8.89
N LEU A 201 -19.75 -3.73 7.86
CA LEU A 201 -21.20 -3.56 7.92
C LEU A 201 -21.84 -4.47 8.99
N GLY A 202 -21.40 -5.73 9.09
CA GLY A 202 -21.85 -6.66 10.12
C GLY A 202 -21.59 -6.14 11.53
N ASN A 203 -20.38 -5.65 11.79
CA ASN A 203 -20.01 -5.04 13.08
C ASN A 203 -20.85 -3.79 13.39
N VAL A 204 -21.11 -2.95 12.40
CA VAL A 204 -21.95 -1.77 12.56
C VAL A 204 -23.40 -2.13 12.87
N PHE A 205 -23.97 -3.15 12.22
CA PHE A 205 -25.31 -3.62 12.55
C PHE A 205 -25.37 -4.27 13.94
N ALA A 206 -24.32 -4.98 14.35
CA ALA A 206 -24.21 -5.54 15.69
C ALA A 206 -24.18 -4.43 16.76
N SER A 207 -23.43 -3.35 16.53
CA SER A 207 -23.40 -2.21 17.46
C SER A 207 -24.72 -1.45 17.55
N GLN A 208 -25.60 -1.55 16.53
CA GLN A 208 -26.97 -1.05 16.57
C GLN A 208 -27.97 -2.03 17.23
N GLY A 209 -27.53 -3.21 17.67
CA GLY A 209 -28.42 -4.27 18.18
C GLY A 209 -29.26 -4.96 17.09
N LYS A 210 -29.01 -4.69 15.80
CA LYS A 210 -29.68 -5.32 14.66
C LYS A 210 -29.02 -6.66 14.34
N MET A 211 -29.14 -7.60 15.28
CA MET A 211 -28.41 -8.86 15.25
C MET A 211 -28.70 -9.71 14.01
N ASP A 212 -29.95 -9.76 13.53
CA ASP A 212 -30.30 -10.53 12.34
C ASP A 212 -29.48 -10.08 11.11
N LYS A 213 -29.40 -8.76 10.89
CA LYS A 213 -28.61 -8.18 9.79
C LYS A 213 -27.12 -8.43 9.98
N ALA A 214 -26.63 -8.28 11.21
CA ALA A 214 -25.23 -8.55 11.53
C ALA A 214 -24.85 -10.00 11.19
N ILE A 215 -25.68 -10.95 11.60
CA ILE A 215 -25.49 -12.38 11.32
C ILE A 215 -25.50 -12.64 9.82
N ASP A 216 -26.41 -12.04 9.05
CA ASP A 216 -26.45 -12.24 7.60
C ASP A 216 -25.18 -11.77 6.90
N PHE A 217 -24.66 -10.59 7.26
CA PHE A 217 -23.39 -10.10 6.72
C PHE A 217 -22.20 -10.98 7.13
N LEU A 218 -22.09 -11.32 8.42
CA LEU A 218 -20.99 -12.13 8.92
C LEU A 218 -21.02 -13.56 8.37
N ARG A 219 -22.20 -14.15 8.17
CA ARG A 219 -22.38 -15.45 7.53
C ARG A 219 -21.87 -15.42 6.09
N LYS A 220 -22.17 -14.37 5.33
CA LYS A 220 -21.63 -14.20 3.98
C LYS A 220 -20.10 -14.13 3.96
N VAL A 221 -19.49 -13.45 4.94
CA VAL A 221 -18.03 -13.43 5.09
C VAL A 221 -17.49 -14.85 5.33
N VAL A 222 -18.07 -15.58 6.27
CA VAL A 222 -17.67 -16.96 6.60
C VAL A 222 -17.82 -17.89 5.39
N ASP A 223 -18.92 -17.79 4.65
CA ASP A 223 -19.17 -18.63 3.47
C ASP A 223 -18.10 -18.40 2.39
N ILE A 224 -17.74 -17.14 2.13
CA ILE A 224 -16.71 -16.79 1.15
C ILE A 224 -15.34 -17.31 1.62
N TRP A 225 -14.96 -17.05 2.87
CA TRP A 225 -13.67 -17.48 3.41
C TRP A 225 -13.53 -19.00 3.43
N SER A 226 -14.59 -19.71 3.82
CA SER A 226 -14.61 -21.17 3.85
C SER A 226 -14.43 -21.76 2.45
N LYS A 227 -15.11 -21.21 1.45
CA LYS A 227 -14.94 -21.63 0.04
C LYS A 227 -13.50 -21.40 -0.45
N GLN A 228 -12.93 -20.25 -0.15
CA GLN A 228 -11.56 -19.92 -0.57
C GLN A 228 -10.52 -20.81 0.12
N LEU A 229 -10.71 -21.11 1.40
CA LEU A 229 -9.86 -22.05 2.13
C LEU A 229 -9.94 -23.46 1.55
N LEU A 230 -11.15 -23.96 1.27
CA LEU A 230 -11.36 -25.24 0.60
C LEU A 230 -10.64 -25.31 -0.76
N LEU A 231 -10.76 -24.25 -1.57
CA LEU A 231 -10.05 -24.17 -2.85
C LEU A 231 -8.52 -24.16 -2.68
N ALA A 232 -8.00 -23.48 -1.66
CA ALA A 232 -6.57 -23.47 -1.38
C ALA A 232 -6.06 -24.86 -0.95
N VAL A 233 -6.78 -25.53 -0.05
CA VAL A 233 -6.42 -26.88 0.42
C VAL A 233 -6.46 -27.89 -0.73
N ASN A 234 -7.50 -27.87 -1.55
CA ASN A 234 -7.62 -28.82 -2.67
C ASN A 234 -6.51 -28.61 -3.72
N ARG A 235 -6.07 -27.37 -3.94
CA ARG A 235 -4.91 -27.11 -4.81
C ARG A 235 -3.65 -27.76 -4.25
N GLU A 236 -3.41 -27.64 -2.95
CA GLU A 236 -2.23 -28.26 -2.32
C GLU A 236 -2.28 -29.79 -2.34
N THR A 237 -3.47 -30.41 -2.30
CA THR A 237 -3.61 -31.87 -2.44
C THR A 237 -3.37 -32.32 -3.88
N ASP A 238 -3.89 -31.62 -4.87
CA ASP A 238 -3.66 -31.93 -6.29
C ASP A 238 -2.18 -31.83 -6.66
N TYR A 239 -1.45 -30.82 -6.15
CA TYR A 239 0.00 -30.70 -6.35
C TYR A 239 0.80 -31.85 -5.72
N LYS A 240 0.34 -32.39 -4.58
CA LYS A 240 1.02 -33.52 -3.92
C LYS A 240 0.76 -34.84 -4.64
N GLU A 241 -0.46 -35.07 -5.13
CA GLU A 241 -0.78 -36.26 -5.93
C GLU A 241 -0.06 -36.27 -7.29
N GLU A 242 0.15 -35.11 -7.93
CA GLU A 242 0.95 -34.99 -9.15
C GLU A 242 2.46 -35.21 -8.94
N ASP A 243 3.01 -34.90 -7.75
CA ASP A 243 4.41 -35.12 -7.42
C ASP A 243 4.68 -36.58 -6.97
N GLU A 244 3.71 -37.19 -6.26
CA GLU A 244 3.73 -38.61 -5.92
C GLU A 244 3.56 -39.51 -7.16
N SER A 245 2.65 -39.18 -8.08
CA SER A 245 2.46 -39.95 -9.32
C SER A 245 3.64 -39.88 -10.29
N LYS A 246 4.55 -38.90 -10.16
CA LYS A 246 5.82 -38.83 -10.90
C LYS A 246 6.97 -39.61 -10.23
N ASN A 247 6.83 -39.95 -8.95
CA ASN A 247 7.83 -40.71 -8.19
C ASN A 247 7.55 -42.23 -8.13
N GLU A 248 6.44 -42.71 -8.71
CA GLU A 248 6.15 -44.13 -8.82
C GLU A 248 6.66 -44.74 -10.15
N ALA A 249 7.97 -44.89 -10.27
CA ALA A 249 8.60 -45.89 -11.13
C ALA A 249 9.11 -47.06 -10.26
N PRO A 250 9.06 -48.33 -10.72
CA PRO A 250 9.17 -49.47 -9.82
C PRO A 250 10.59 -49.65 -9.28
N VAL A 251 10.66 -49.62 -7.95
CA VAL A 251 11.66 -50.18 -7.02
C VAL A 251 12.84 -50.90 -7.69
N GLY A 252 13.94 -50.19 -7.83
CA GLY A 252 15.29 -50.75 -7.79
C GLY A 252 15.95 -50.27 -6.50
N HIS A 253 16.09 -51.14 -5.50
CA HIS A 253 16.77 -50.82 -4.24
C HIS A 253 18.13 -50.15 -4.50
N PRO A 254 18.41 -48.93 -4.01
CA PRO A 254 19.76 -48.42 -4.04
C PRO A 254 20.56 -49.15 -2.96
N LYS A 255 21.62 -49.84 -3.38
CA LYS A 255 22.66 -50.34 -2.47
C LYS A 255 23.15 -49.17 -1.62
N ARG A 256 23.26 -49.43 -0.31
CA ARG A 256 23.92 -48.57 0.67
C ARG A 256 25.32 -48.23 0.14
N LEU A 257 25.55 -46.95 -0.16
CA LEU A 257 26.89 -46.42 -0.44
C LEU A 257 27.60 -46.26 0.89
N ASP A 258 28.66 -47.04 1.08
CA ASP A 258 29.59 -46.90 2.19
C ASP A 258 30.46 -45.65 1.97
N LEU A 259 30.77 -44.98 3.07
CA LEU A 259 31.38 -43.63 3.17
C LEU A 259 32.88 -43.57 2.82
N GLU A 260 33.40 -44.45 1.96
CA GLU A 260 34.84 -44.56 1.69
C GLU A 260 35.32 -44.16 0.29
N ASP A 261 34.44 -43.76 -0.64
CA ASP A 261 34.86 -43.34 -1.99
C ASP A 261 34.79 -41.80 -2.19
N LEU A 262 35.34 -41.06 -1.23
CA LEU A 262 35.71 -39.65 -1.41
C LEU A 262 37.00 -39.57 -2.23
N ASP A 263 36.89 -39.32 -3.54
CA ASP A 263 38.01 -38.79 -4.32
C ASP A 263 37.84 -37.29 -4.53
N GLU A 264 38.73 -36.55 -3.87
CA GLU A 264 38.96 -35.11 -3.97
C GLU A 264 39.49 -34.73 -5.35
N GLU A 265 38.66 -34.65 -6.39
CA GLU A 265 38.99 -33.87 -7.58
C GLU A 265 37.78 -33.73 -8.52
N LYS A 266 37.09 -32.58 -8.42
CA LYS A 266 36.37 -31.91 -9.53
C LYS A 266 35.73 -30.62 -9.01
N ILE A 267 36.59 -29.63 -8.76
CA ILE A 267 36.21 -28.22 -8.79
C ILE A 267 36.78 -27.67 -10.09
N PHE A 268 35.92 -27.47 -11.08
CA PHE A 268 35.96 -26.38 -12.05
C PHE A 268 34.54 -26.13 -12.55
#